data_AF-A0A9W8CLL6-F1
#
_entry.id   AF-A0A9W8CLL6-F1
#
_cell.length_a   1.000
_cell.length_b   1.000
_cell.length_c   1.000
_cell.angle_alpha   90.00
_cell.angle_beta   90.00
_cell.angle_gamma   90.00
#
_symmetry.space_group_name_H-M   'P 1'
#
loop_
_entity.id
_entity.type
_entity.pdbx_description
1 polymer ?
#
loop_
_entity_poly.entity_id
_entity_poly.type
_entity_poly.pdbx_seq_one_letter_code
_entity_poly.pdbx_strand_id
1 'polypeptide(L)' 'QDGSVPPAIPPKPYMAFSEFDYASDDHSALGSSSQTGHVEQLNTLLSMGFSRPQAIHALEMYDYDVNKASNYLIDKAFH' A
#
# COMPACT_ATOMS: atom_id res chain seq x y z
N GLN A 1 -2.97 13.89 53.80
CA GLN A 1 -2.15 13.62 52.60
C GLN A 1 -1.10 12.62 53.02
N ASP A 2 -1.18 11.40 52.51
CA ASP A 2 -0.09 10.40 52.46
C ASP A 2 -0.74 9.19 51.78
N GLY A 3 -0.43 8.74 50.56
CA GLY A 3 0.83 8.74 49.83
C GLY A 3 0.97 7.31 49.29
N SER A 4 0.34 7.00 48.15
CA SER A 4 0.40 5.67 47.51
C SER A 4 1.83 5.25 47.23
N VAL A 5 2.23 4.06 47.71
CA VAL A 5 3.39 3.33 47.16
C VAL A 5 2.99 1.87 46.88
N PRO A 6 2.97 1.43 45.60
CA PRO A 6 2.77 0.03 45.27
C PRO A 6 4.01 -0.80 45.64
N PRO A 7 3.86 -2.12 45.89
CA PRO A 7 4.99 -2.99 46.19
C PRO A 7 5.98 -3.06 45.03
N ALA A 8 7.27 -2.89 45.35
CA ALA A 8 8.37 -2.88 44.40
C ALA A 8 8.51 -4.23 43.68
N ILE A 9 8.39 -4.19 42.35
CA ILE A 9 8.68 -5.34 41.48
C ILE A 9 10.21 -5.49 41.42
N PRO A 10 10.78 -6.67 41.71
CA PRO A 10 12.22 -6.88 41.56
C PRO A 10 12.64 -6.74 40.09
N PRO A 11 13.78 -6.10 39.78
CA PRO A 11 14.27 -6.00 38.41
C PRO A 11 14.65 -7.40 37.92
N LYS A 12 14.03 -7.80 36.81
CA LYS A 12 14.36 -9.04 36.11
C LYS A 12 15.80 -8.94 35.58
N PRO A 13 16.61 -10.00 35.67
CA PRO A 13 17.96 -9.99 35.11
C PRO A 13 17.88 -9.72 33.61
N TYR A 14 18.68 -8.75 33.19
CA TYR A 14 18.94 -8.37 31.81
C TYR A 14 19.36 -9.63 31.03
N MET A 15 18.49 -10.10 30.13
CA MET A 15 18.87 -11.10 29.12
C MET A 15 19.76 -10.41 28.09
N ALA A 16 21.03 -10.20 28.43
CA ALA A 16 22.09 -10.02 27.47
C ALA A 16 22.38 -11.38 26.82
N PHE A 17 21.61 -11.75 25.81
CA PHE A 17 22.01 -12.82 24.91
C PHE A 17 21.61 -12.47 23.47
N SER A 18 22.64 -12.48 22.64
CA SER A 18 22.60 -12.40 21.18
C SER A 18 22.37 -11.01 20.60
N GLU A 19 23.43 -10.22 20.72
CA GLU A 19 23.99 -9.47 19.60
C GLU A 19 24.16 -10.43 18.41
N PHE A 20 23.07 -10.67 17.68
CA PHE A 20 23.11 -11.21 16.34
C PHE A 20 22.45 -10.16 15.46
N ASP A 21 23.33 -9.36 14.88
CA ASP A 21 23.11 -8.50 13.74
C ASP A 21 22.50 -9.36 12.61
N TYR A 22 21.17 -9.39 12.56
CA TYR A 22 20.44 -9.67 11.35
C TYR A 22 19.47 -8.52 11.20
N ALA A 23 19.95 -7.48 10.53
CA ALA A 23 19.08 -6.61 9.78
C ALA A 23 18.21 -7.51 8.89
N SER A 24 17.01 -7.86 9.37
CA SER A 24 15.92 -8.25 8.48
C SER A 24 15.53 -6.98 7.75
N ASP A 25 16.29 -6.74 6.69
CA ASP A 25 15.92 -6.03 5.48
C ASP A 25 14.51 -6.46 5.08
N ASP A 26 13.50 -5.82 5.67
CA ASP A 26 12.14 -5.82 5.14
C ASP A 26 12.08 -4.79 3.99
N HIS A 27 13.01 -4.93 3.04
CA HIS A 27 12.86 -4.39 1.68
C HIS A 27 12.38 -5.51 0.74
N SER A 28 11.49 -6.37 1.22
CA SER A 28 10.77 -7.35 0.38
C SER A 28 9.61 -6.72 -0.39
N ALA A 29 9.80 -5.52 -0.93
CA ALA A 29 8.93 -4.92 -1.94
C ALA A 29 9.65 -4.71 -3.29
N LEU A 30 10.82 -5.34 -3.49
CA LEU A 30 11.56 -5.28 -4.74
C LEU A 30 11.40 -6.59 -5.54
N GLY A 31 10.21 -6.85 -6.07
CA GLY A 31 10.00 -8.06 -6.86
C GLY A 31 8.76 -8.16 -7.74
N SER A 32 7.88 -7.14 -7.77
CA SER A 32 6.66 -7.20 -8.60
C SER A 32 6.15 -5.84 -9.10
N SER A 33 6.96 -4.78 -9.08
CA SER A 33 6.51 -3.41 -9.37
C SER A 33 6.00 -3.18 -10.80
N SER A 34 6.24 -4.09 -11.75
CA SER A 34 5.71 -3.93 -13.11
C SER A 34 4.29 -4.46 -13.28
N GLN A 35 3.87 -5.49 -12.52
CA GLN A 35 2.51 -6.02 -12.60
C GLN A 35 1.52 -5.32 -11.66
N THR A 36 1.98 -4.80 -10.52
CA THR A 36 1.12 -4.06 -9.58
C THR A 36 0.66 -2.73 -10.15
N GLY A 37 1.49 -2.06 -10.97
CA GLY A 37 1.16 -0.78 -11.58
C GLY A 37 -0.15 -0.84 -12.37
N HIS A 38 -0.34 -1.87 -13.21
CA HIS A 38 -1.56 -2.06 -13.99
C HIS A 38 -2.80 -2.26 -13.12
N VAL A 39 -2.65 -2.96 -11.99
CA VAL A 39 -3.75 -3.21 -11.05
C VAL A 39 -4.11 -1.92 -10.30
N GLU A 40 -3.12 -1.12 -9.89
CA GLU A 40 -3.33 0.18 -9.25
C GLU A 40 -4.02 1.16 -10.21
N GLN A 41 -3.54 1.26 -11.45
CA GLN A 41 -4.12 2.11 -12.49
C GLN A 41 -5.60 1.75 -12.74
N LEU A 42 -5.90 0.45 -12.84
CA LEU A 42 -7.26 -0.06 -12.95
C LEU A 42 -8.09 0.32 -11.72
N ASN A 43 -7.56 0.08 -10.52
CA ASN A 43 -8.26 0.37 -9.26
C ASN A 43 -8.58 1.87 -9.11
N THR A 44 -7.70 2.76 -9.60
CA THR A 44 -7.98 4.21 -9.65
C THR A 44 -9.19 4.52 -10.51
N LEU A 45 -9.29 3.93 -11.71
CA LEU A 45 -10.45 4.12 -12.59
C LEU A 45 -11.74 3.54 -11.98
N LEU A 46 -11.69 2.36 -11.34
CA LEU A 46 -12.84 1.80 -10.62
C LEU A 46 -13.28 2.70 -9.46
N SER A 47 -12.32 3.27 -8.72
CA SER A 47 -12.60 4.17 -7.59
C SER A 47 -13.29 5.47 -8.03
N MET A 48 -13.11 5.89 -9.28
CA MET A 48 -13.85 7.01 -9.88
C MET A 48 -15.28 6.65 -10.30
N GLY A 49 -15.69 5.38 -10.17
CA GLY A 49 -17.03 4.90 -10.53
C GLY A 49 -17.12 4.29 -11.92
N PHE A 50 -16.00 4.13 -12.63
CA PHE A 50 -16.02 3.47 -13.94
C PHE A 50 -16.09 1.95 -13.80
N SER A 51 -16.78 1.31 -14.75
CA SER A 51 -16.88 -0.15 -14.76
C SER A 51 -15.54 -0.79 -15.15
N ARG A 52 -15.20 -1.91 -14.51
CA ARG A 52 -13.98 -2.67 -14.80
C ARG A 52 -13.70 -2.91 -16.31
N PRO A 53 -14.64 -3.38 -17.13
CA PRO A 53 -14.39 -3.56 -18.56
C PRO A 53 -14.10 -2.24 -19.30
N GLN A 54 -14.72 -1.13 -18.89
CA GLN A 54 -14.45 0.18 -19.49
C GLN A 54 -13.06 0.68 -19.11
N ALA A 55 -12.69 0.50 -17.84
CA ALA A 55 -11.39 0.88 -17.32
C ALA A 55 -10.23 0.10 -17.97
N ILE A 56 -10.38 -1.23 -18.13
CA ILE A 56 -9.38 -2.06 -18.84
C ILE A 56 -9.22 -1.56 -20.28
N HIS A 57 -10.31 -1.41 -21.02
CA HIS A 57 -10.27 -0.98 -22.41
C HIS A 57 -9.63 0.40 -22.58
N ALA A 58 -9.93 1.34 -21.67
CA ALA A 58 -9.31 2.66 -21.69
C ALA A 58 -7.80 2.58 -21.40
N LEU A 59 -7.38 1.80 -20.40
CA LEU A 59 -5.95 1.62 -20.09
C LEU A 59 -5.18 0.97 -21.24
N GLU A 60 -5.75 -0.06 -21.88
CA GLU A 60 -5.12 -0.73 -23.03
C GLU A 60 -4.93 0.22 -24.23
N MET A 61 -5.84 1.18 -24.44
CA MET A 61 -5.72 2.16 -25.52
C MET A 61 -4.69 3.26 -25.27
N TYR A 62 -4.33 3.53 -24.01
CA TYR A 62 -3.47 4.66 -23.62
C TYR A 62 -2.22 4.24 -22.87
N ASP A 63 -1.66 3.06 -23.17
CA ASP A 63 -0.42 2.56 -22.55
C ASP A 63 -0.49 2.51 -21.01
N TYR A 64 -1.67 2.17 -20.49
CA TYR A 64 -2.02 2.16 -19.08
C TYR A 64 -1.90 3.53 -18.37
N ASP A 65 -1.87 4.64 -19.11
CA ASP A 65 -1.89 5.99 -18.54
C ASP A 65 -3.27 6.33 -17.97
N VAL A 66 -3.34 6.43 -16.63
CA VAL A 66 -4.57 6.73 -15.89
C VAL A 66 -5.15 8.08 -16.27
N ASN A 67 -4.33 9.09 -16.55
CA ASN A 67 -4.81 10.44 -16.88
C ASN A 67 -5.47 10.48 -18.25
N LYS A 68 -4.90 9.77 -19.22
CA LYS A 68 -5.48 9.65 -20.56
C LYS A 68 -6.73 8.77 -20.54
N ALA A 69 -6.64 7.62 -19.87
CA ALA A 69 -7.76 6.70 -19.73
C ALA A 69 -8.95 7.33 -18.99
N SER A 70 -8.70 8.08 -17.92
CA SER A 70 -9.74 8.79 -17.17
C SER A 70 -10.40 9.88 -18.03
N ASN A 71 -9.62 10.70 -18.74
CA ASN A 71 -10.16 11.71 -19.65
C ASN A 71 -11.04 11.09 -20.74
N TYR A 72 -10.63 9.97 -21.33
CA TYR A 72 -11.44 9.26 -22.32
C TYR A 72 -12.75 8.73 -21.73
N LEU A 73 -12.69 8.15 -20.53
CA LEU A 73 -13.87 7.60 -19.85
C LEU A 73 -14.86 8.70 -19.44
N ILE A 74 -14.34 9.85 -18.98
CA ILE A 74 -15.12 11.05 -18.68
C ILE A 74 -15.78 11.55 -19.97
N ASP A 75 -15.02 11.79 -21.03
CA ASP A 75 -15.55 12.27 -22.32
C ASP A 75 -16.65 11.36 -22.88
N LYS A 76 -16.46 10.05 -22.79
CA LYS A 76 -17.45 9.06 -23.24
C LYS A 76 -18.68 8.95 -22.33
N ALA A 77 -18.56 9.28 -21.05
CA ALA A 77 -19.68 9.22 -20.10
C ALA A 77 -20.63 10.42 -20.21
N PHE A 78 -20.16 11.53 -20.79
CA PHE A 78 -20.93 12.77 -20.96
C PHE A 78 -21.44 13.01 -22.40
N HIS A 79 -21.19 12.08 -23.33
CA HIS A 79 -21.77 12.04 -24.67
C HIS A 79 -22.91 11.01 -24.74
#